data_AF-A0A2I0D1T0-F1
#
_entry.id   AF-A0A2I0D1T0-F1
#
_cell.length_a   1.000
_cell.length_b   1.000
_cell.length_c   1.000
_cell.angle_alpha   90.00
_cell.angle_beta   90.00
_cell.angle_gamma   90.00
#
_symmetry.space_group_name_H-M   'P 1'
#
loop_
_entity.id
_entity.type
_entity.pdbx_description
1 polymer ?
#
loop_
_entity_poly.entity_id
_entity_poly.type
_entity_poly.pdbx_seq_one_letter_code
_entity_poly.pdbx_strand_id
1 'polypeptide(L)'
;MNAKIIKDPVHGYIEMEDYALRLLDSPVLQRLRYVRQLGFSFLVYPGANHTRFEHSLGSMFLANVACRRFQLPEDEHRLVVSAALLHDIGHGPYSHASEPLMEQYLHRTHDEIRPVIDATTTSVLA
;
A
#
# COMPACT_ATOMS: atom_id res chain seq x y z
N MET A 1 -8.15 -23.95 -1.74
CA MET A 1 -6.99 -23.08 -2.02
C MET A 1 -6.37 -22.72 -0.68
N ASN A 2 -5.06 -22.85 -0.53
CA ASN A 2 -4.39 -22.46 0.72
C ASN A 2 -4.37 -20.94 0.81
N ALA A 3 -4.92 -20.38 1.89
CA ALA A 3 -4.84 -18.96 2.16
C ALA A 3 -3.36 -18.54 2.26
N LYS A 4 -2.99 -17.43 1.61
CA LYS A 4 -1.64 -16.87 1.75
C LYS A 4 -1.58 -16.13 3.08
N ILE A 5 -0.64 -16.53 3.93
CA ILE A 5 -0.39 -15.89 5.22
C ILE A 5 0.96 -15.21 5.16
N ILE A 6 1.01 -13.93 5.54
CA ILE A 6 2.22 -13.13 5.64
C ILE A 6 2.47 -12.83 7.12
N LYS A 7 3.71 -13.02 7.57
CA LYS A 7 4.12 -12.65 8.94
C LYS A 7 4.57 -11.19 8.95
N ASP A 8 3.88 -10.38 9.74
CA ASP A 8 4.11 -8.97 9.97
C ASP A 8 4.54 -8.74 11.44
N PRO A 9 5.59 -7.95 11.71
CA PRO A 9 6.08 -7.73 13.07
C PRO A 9 5.17 -6.86 13.95
N VAL A 10 4.24 -6.10 13.37
CA VAL A 10 3.31 -5.20 14.07
C VAL A 10 1.97 -5.89 14.31
N HIS A 11 1.46 -6.60 13.31
CA HIS A 11 0.11 -7.18 13.30
C HIS A 11 0.08 -8.71 13.43
N GLY A 12 1.24 -9.39 13.44
CA GLY A 12 1.31 -10.84 13.58
C GLY A 12 1.12 -11.56 12.26
N TYR A 13 0.06 -12.35 12.11
CA TYR A 13 -0.23 -13.07 10.87
C TYR A 13 -1.34 -12.37 10.10
N ILE A 14 -1.03 -11.94 8.88
CA ILE A 14 -1.98 -11.30 7.97
C ILE A 14 -2.39 -12.35 6.93
N GLU A 15 -3.68 -12.71 6.95
CA GLU A 15 -4.29 -13.58 5.95
C GLU A 15 -4.75 -12.74 4.75
N MET A 16 -4.42 -13.21 3.54
CA MET A 16 -4.71 -12.52 2.30
C MET A 16 -5.80 -13.24 1.51
N GLU A 17 -6.84 -12.49 1.15
CA GLU A 17 -7.82 -12.91 0.14
C GLU A 17 -7.21 -12.87 -1.27
N ASP A 18 -7.70 -13.69 -2.19
CA ASP A 18 -7.08 -13.89 -3.51
C ASP A 18 -6.93 -12.58 -4.31
N TYR A 19 -7.97 -11.74 -4.32
CA TYR A 19 -7.91 -10.45 -5.03
C TYR A 19 -6.88 -9.49 -4.39
N ALA A 20 -6.80 -9.46 -3.05
CA ALA A 20 -5.85 -8.60 -2.34
C ALA A 20 -4.41 -9.08 -2.55
N LEU A 21 -4.20 -10.40 -2.63
CA LEU A 21 -2.91 -10.97 -2.99
C LEU A 21 -2.51 -10.60 -4.42
N ARG A 22 -3.43 -10.71 -5.39
CA ARG A 22 -3.18 -10.32 -6.77
C ARG A 22 -2.87 -8.82 -6.91
N LEU A 23 -3.51 -7.96 -6.12
CA LEU A 23 -3.14 -6.54 -6.03
C LEU A 23 -1.73 -6.39 -5.45
N LEU A 24 -1.44 -7.03 -4.31
CA LEU A 24 -0.13 -6.98 -3.65
C LEU A 24 1.01 -7.41 -4.59
N ASP A 25 0.76 -8.41 -5.43
CA ASP A 25 1.72 -8.94 -6.41
C ASP A 25 1.86 -8.07 -7.67
N SER A 26 1.08 -7.00 -7.81
CA SER A 26 1.20 -6.07 -8.94
C SER A 26 2.55 -5.33 -8.93
N PRO A 27 3.09 -4.96 -10.12
CA PRO A 27 4.34 -4.19 -10.21
C PRO A 27 4.31 -2.89 -9.40
N VAL A 28 3.18 -2.19 -9.37
CA VAL A 28 3.03 -0.89 -8.70
C VAL A 28 3.17 -1.02 -7.18
N LEU A 29 2.65 -2.10 -6.57
CA LEU A 29 2.80 -2.37 -5.15
C LEU A 29 4.16 -2.98 -4.82
N GLN A 30 4.67 -3.92 -5.63
CA GLN A 30 6.00 -4.50 -5.40
C GLN A 30 7.12 -3.45 -5.48
N ARG A 31 6.94 -2.38 -6.28
CA ARG A 31 7.83 -1.22 -6.31
C ARG A 31 8.01 -0.56 -4.93
N LEU A 32 6.99 -0.57 -4.08
CA LEU A 32 7.04 0.07 -2.76
C LEU A 32 8.06 -0.58 -1.82
N ARG A 33 8.55 -1.79 -2.11
CA ARG A 33 9.66 -2.42 -1.39
C ARG A 33 10.97 -1.62 -1.46
N TYR A 34 11.05 -0.67 -2.39
CA TYR A 34 12.23 0.17 -2.59
C TYR A 34 12.00 1.62 -2.16
N VAL A 35 10.82 1.94 -1.62
CA VAL A 35 10.47 3.27 -1.13
C VAL A 35 10.44 3.25 0.39
N ARG A 36 11.48 3.79 1.03
CA ARG A 36 11.52 3.89 2.50
C ARG A 36 10.41 4.80 3.01
N GLN A 37 9.71 4.36 4.06
CA GLN A 37 8.58 5.08 4.66
C GLN A 37 8.99 6.51 5.07
N LEU A 38 10.13 6.63 5.74
CA LEU A 38 10.58 7.87 6.39
C LEU A 38 11.72 8.58 5.63
N GLY A 39 11.83 8.37 4.32
CA GLY A 39 12.82 9.05 3.47
C GLY A 39 14.26 8.88 3.96
N PHE A 40 14.93 9.98 4.31
CA PHE A 40 16.32 9.99 4.79
C PHE A 40 16.48 9.71 6.29
N SER A 41 15.39 9.49 7.03
CA SER A 41 15.44 9.31 8.49
C SER A 41 16.32 8.13 8.93
N PHE A 42 16.53 7.13 8.07
CA PHE A 42 17.43 6.00 8.33
C PHE A 42 18.90 6.41 8.56
N LEU A 43 19.31 7.61 8.10
CA LEU A 43 20.64 8.18 8.34
C LEU A 43 20.84 8.65 9.79
N VAL A 44 19.75 8.90 10.51
CA VAL A 44 19.75 9.33 11.91
C VAL A 44 19.25 8.20 12.83
N TYR A 45 18.23 7.47 12.38
CA TYR A 45 17.60 6.38 13.10
C TYR A 45 17.83 5.05 12.37
N PRO A 46 18.85 4.26 12.72
CA PRO A 46 19.23 3.07 11.96
C PRO A 46 18.16 1.96 11.93
N GLY A 47 17.11 2.04 12.76
CA GLY A 47 15.94 1.15 12.71
C GLY A 47 14.86 1.56 11.71
N ALA A 48 14.93 2.79 11.15
CA ALA A 48 13.93 3.33 10.22
C ALA A 48 14.12 2.82 8.77
N ASN A 49 14.31 1.50 8.61
CA ASN A 49 14.53 0.85 7.31
C ASN A 49 13.24 0.39 6.62
N HIS A 50 12.11 0.49 7.31
CA HIS A 50 10.85 0.01 6.81
C HIS A 50 10.42 0.80 5.56
N THR A 51 9.71 0.11 4.67
CA THR A 51 9.27 0.58 3.37
C THR A 51 7.76 0.79 3.33
N ARG A 52 7.30 1.50 2.31
CA ARG A 52 5.88 1.71 2.05
C ARG A 52 5.15 0.38 1.80
N PHE A 53 5.86 -0.68 1.38
CA PHE A 53 5.24 -1.98 1.12
C PHE A 53 4.61 -2.61 2.37
N GLU A 54 5.37 -2.79 3.45
CA GLU A 54 4.84 -3.34 4.69
C GLU A 54 3.83 -2.40 5.35
N HIS A 55 3.99 -1.08 5.16
CA HIS A 55 3.00 -0.11 5.61
C HIS A 55 1.65 -0.30 4.89
N SER A 56 1.64 -0.37 3.55
CA SER A 56 0.44 -0.65 2.76
C SER A 56 -0.22 -1.98 3.15
N LEU A 57 0.58 -3.03 3.41
CA LEU A 57 0.07 -4.31 3.90
C LEU A 57 -0.62 -4.18 5.27
N GLY A 58 -0.01 -3.46 6.21
CA GLY A 58 -0.59 -3.19 7.53
C GLY A 58 -1.87 -2.34 7.46
N SER A 59 -1.88 -1.31 6.62
CA SER A 59 -3.06 -0.46 6.39
C SER A 59 -4.23 -1.27 5.80
N MET A 60 -3.96 -2.14 4.83
CA MET A 60 -4.93 -3.09 4.29
C MET A 60 -5.50 -4.02 5.36
N PHE A 61 -4.64 -4.58 6.22
CA PHE A 61 -5.05 -5.43 7.32
C PHE A 61 -6.00 -4.71 8.29
N LEU A 62 -5.64 -3.50 8.73
CA LEU A 62 -6.48 -2.71 9.63
C LEU A 62 -7.81 -2.32 8.98
N ALA A 63 -7.80 -1.98 7.69
CA ALA A 63 -9.02 -1.73 6.93
C ALA A 63 -9.93 -2.96 6.90
N ASN A 64 -9.39 -4.15 6.65
CA ASN A 64 -10.15 -5.40 6.69
C ASN A 64 -10.75 -5.67 8.08
N VAL A 65 -9.98 -5.46 9.16
CA VAL A 65 -10.48 -5.58 10.54
C VAL A 65 -11.62 -4.61 10.80
N ALA A 66 -11.48 -3.35 10.40
CA ALA A 66 -12.52 -2.34 10.55
C ALA A 66 -13.78 -2.71 9.74
N CYS A 67 -13.63 -3.13 8.48
CA CYS A 67 -14.75 -3.52 7.63
C CYS A 67 -15.56 -4.67 8.23
N ARG A 68 -14.88 -5.70 8.75
CA ARG A 68 -15.53 -6.81 9.45
C ARG A 68 -16.22 -6.35 10.74
N ARG A 69 -15.60 -5.44 11.49
CA ARG A 69 -16.14 -4.93 12.76
C ARG A 69 -17.42 -4.10 12.57
N PHE A 70 -17.49 -3.34 11.48
CA PHE A 70 -18.65 -2.53 11.12
C PHE A 70 -19.63 -3.25 10.18
N GLN A 71 -19.31 -4.48 9.77
CA GLN A 71 -20.14 -5.31 8.91
C GLN A 71 -20.49 -4.61 7.59
N LEU A 72 -19.49 -3.97 6.96
CA LEU A 72 -19.71 -3.36 5.65
C LEU A 72 -20.18 -4.39 4.62
N PRO A 73 -21.04 -4.00 3.66
CA PRO A 73 -21.36 -4.80 2.49
C PRO A 73 -20.10 -5.29 1.76
N GLU A 74 -20.16 -6.44 1.09
CA GLU A 74 -18.99 -7.08 0.48
C GLU A 74 -18.31 -6.20 -0.59
N ASP A 75 -19.09 -5.47 -1.38
CA ASP A 75 -18.60 -4.51 -2.37
C ASP A 75 -17.89 -3.32 -1.73
N GLU A 76 -18.47 -2.72 -0.69
CA GLU A 76 -17.85 -1.65 0.07
C GLU A 76 -16.59 -2.13 0.82
N HIS A 77 -16.64 -3.33 1.40
CA HIS A 77 -15.50 -3.96 2.07
C HIS A 77 -14.34 -4.12 1.10
N ARG A 78 -14.57 -4.75 -0.05
CA ARG A 78 -13.52 -4.95 -1.08
C ARG A 78 -12.96 -3.61 -1.56
N LEU A 79 -13.81 -2.60 -1.74
CA LEU A 79 -13.37 -1.26 -2.14
C LEU A 79 -12.46 -0.62 -1.09
N VAL A 80 -12.86 -0.62 0.19
CA VAL A 80 -12.10 -0.01 1.28
C VAL A 80 -10.77 -0.73 1.50
N VAL A 81 -10.76 -2.05 1.48
CA VAL A 81 -9.53 -2.85 1.62
C VAL A 81 -8.57 -2.61 0.45
N SER A 82 -9.09 -2.55 -0.79
CA SER A 82 -8.29 -2.24 -1.96
C SER A 82 -7.73 -0.82 -1.93
N ALA A 83 -8.55 0.16 -1.52
CA ALA A 83 -8.13 1.55 -1.36
C ALA A 83 -7.03 1.68 -0.29
N ALA A 84 -7.18 1.02 0.86
CA ALA A 84 -6.16 1.03 1.92
C ALA A 84 -4.84 0.40 1.48
N LEU A 85 -4.89 -0.68 0.69
CA LEU A 85 -3.69 -1.28 0.12
C LEU A 85 -2.99 -0.34 -0.87
N LEU A 86 -3.77 0.35 -1.71
CA LEU A 86 -3.28 1.19 -2.79
C LEU A 86 -2.96 2.64 -2.38
N HIS A 87 -3.35 3.11 -1.19
CA HIS A 87 -3.32 4.54 -0.87
C HIS A 87 -1.95 5.22 -1.07
N ASP A 88 -0.87 4.47 -0.84
CA ASP A 88 0.51 4.97 -0.88
C ASP A 88 1.25 4.67 -2.20
N ILE A 89 0.59 4.10 -3.22
CA ILE A 89 1.28 3.70 -4.47
C ILE A 89 1.85 4.88 -5.26
N GLY A 90 1.36 6.10 -5.01
CA GLY A 90 1.84 7.30 -5.69
C GLY A 90 3.13 7.88 -5.11
N HIS A 91 3.65 7.34 -4.00
CA HIS A 91 4.91 7.82 -3.44
C HIS A 91 6.09 7.66 -4.41
N GLY A 92 6.87 8.74 -4.53
CA GLY A 92 8.15 8.77 -5.23
C GLY A 92 9.32 8.29 -4.37
N PRO A 93 10.55 8.31 -4.93
CA PRO A 93 11.77 8.05 -4.17
C PRO A 93 11.85 8.94 -2.93
N TYR A 94 12.26 8.38 -1.78
CA TYR A 94 12.38 9.10 -0.51
C TYR A 94 11.05 9.60 0.10
N SER A 95 9.90 9.06 -0.32
CA SER A 95 8.58 9.37 0.27
C SER A 95 8.30 10.89 0.24
N HIS A 96 7.82 11.49 1.33
CA HIS A 96 7.48 12.93 1.38
C HIS A 96 8.68 13.84 1.10
N ALA A 97 9.92 13.37 1.17
CA ALA A 97 11.07 14.20 0.83
C ALA A 97 11.10 14.61 -0.66
N SER A 98 10.51 13.81 -1.56
CA SER A 98 10.38 14.19 -2.97
C SER A 98 9.12 14.97 -3.30
N GLU A 99 8.15 15.02 -2.38
CA GLU A 99 6.83 15.56 -2.65
C GLU A 99 6.83 17.05 -3.03
N PRO A 100 7.59 17.95 -2.37
CA PRO A 100 7.68 19.34 -2.81
C PRO A 100 8.19 19.49 -4.25
N LEU A 101 9.11 18.61 -4.68
CA LEU A 101 9.61 18.61 -6.06
C LEU A 101 8.55 18.05 -7.03
N MET A 102 7.81 17.01 -6.63
CA MET A 102 6.70 16.49 -7.42
C MET A 102 5.61 17.55 -7.62
N GLU A 103 5.27 18.28 -6.57
CA GLU A 103 4.27 19.36 -6.64
C GLU A 103 4.76 20.51 -7.52
N GLN A 104 6.03 20.91 -7.38
CA GLN A 104 6.60 21.99 -8.17
C GLN A 104 6.71 21.67 -9.67
N TYR A 105 7.14 20.46 -10.03
CA TYR A 105 7.51 20.11 -11.41
C TYR A 105 6.49 19.24 -12.14
N LEU A 106 5.69 18.47 -11.40
CA LEU A 106 4.67 17.58 -11.96
C LEU A 106 3.26 18.06 -11.64
N HIS A 107 3.10 19.04 -10.74
CA HIS A 107 1.81 19.52 -10.24
C HIS A 107 0.95 18.40 -9.67
N ARG A 108 1.60 17.48 -8.93
CA ARG A 108 0.98 16.30 -8.34
C ARG A 108 1.53 16.00 -6.96
N THR A 109 0.67 15.47 -6.08
CA THR A 109 1.05 14.88 -4.80
C THR A 109 1.03 13.35 -4.88
N HIS A 110 1.48 12.67 -3.82
CA HIS A 110 1.47 11.20 -3.77
C HIS A 110 0.04 10.60 -3.80
N ASP A 111 -0.98 11.35 -3.37
CA ASP A 111 -2.38 10.92 -3.37
C ASP A 111 -2.95 10.78 -4.80
N GLU A 112 -2.31 11.40 -5.79
CA GLU A 112 -2.70 11.30 -7.20
C GLU A 112 -2.18 10.01 -7.85
N ILE A 113 -2.89 8.90 -7.57
CA ILE A 113 -2.46 7.55 -8.00
C ILE A 113 -2.80 7.22 -9.46
N ARG A 114 -3.72 7.96 -10.11
CA ARG A 114 -4.19 7.66 -11.48
C ARG A 114 -3.07 7.45 -12.51
N PRO A 115 -1.98 8.24 -12.52
CA PRO A 115 -0.90 8.07 -13.49
C PRO A 115 -0.04 6.81 -13.25
N VAL A 116 -0.17 6.21 -12.07
CA VAL A 116 0.69 5.12 -11.60
C VAL A 116 -0.02 3.78 -11.63
N ILE A 117 -1.36 3.76 -11.63
CA ILE A 117 -2.16 2.56 -11.80
C ILE A 117 -1.87 1.95 -13.18
N ASP A 118 -1.52 0.66 -13.18
CA ASP A 118 -1.25 -0.11 -14.39
C ASP A 118 -2.42 -1.01 -14.80
N ALA A 119 -2.29 -1.64 -15.97
CA ALA A 119 -3.30 -2.55 -16.50
C ALA A 119 -3.52 -3.77 -15.57
N THR A 120 -2.45 -4.26 -14.93
CA THR A 120 -2.51 -5.37 -13.98
C THR A 120 -3.40 -5.00 -12.79
N THR A 121 -3.16 -3.85 -12.16
CA THR A 121 -3.95 -3.33 -11.04
C THR A 121 -5.41 -3.15 -11.44
N THR A 122 -5.66 -2.55 -12.60
CA THR A 122 -7.02 -2.32 -13.11
C THR A 122 -7.76 -3.64 -13.33
N SER A 123 -7.09 -4.67 -13.87
CA SER A 123 -7.69 -5.99 -14.12
C SER A 123 -8.05 -6.79 -12.87
N VAL A 124 -7.49 -6.43 -11.70
CA VAL A 124 -7.85 -7.08 -10.43
C VAL A 124 -9.03 -6.37 -9.76
N LEU A 125 -9.21 -5.07 -10.05
CA LEU A 125 -10.29 -4.25 -9.52
C LEU A 125 -11.59 -4.35 -10.34
N ALA A 126 -11.51 -4.77 -11.60
CA ALA A 126 -12.65 -5.04 -12.49
C ALA A 126 -13.32 -6.39 -12.15
#